data_AF-A0A9N9B0A2-F1
#
_entry.id   AF-A0A9N9B0A2-F1
#
_cell.length_a   1.000
_cell.length_b   1.000
_cell.length_c   1.000
_cell.angle_alpha   90.00
_cell.angle_beta   90.00
_cell.angle_gamma   90.00
#
_symmetry.space_group_name_H-M   'P 1'
#
loop_
_entity.id
_entity.type
_entity.pdbx_description
1 polymer ?
#
loop_
_entity_poly.entity_id
_entity_poly.type
_entity_poly.pdbx_seq_one_letter_code
_entity_poly.pdbx_strand_id
1 'polypeptide(L)'
;MFQARNHTLLHPTNDNEYFIDRNGRAFHYILEFYRTGEIIWPNDDTMQTCCCTQVSRQELNKEIDYFQIPVSKDIGLKNVDNPKSLAIKLDGFVAALGEAICIARQDFQTIFHVKFYDRLPIHNMKDVSKNIPIQIHSQPQIDRLLRPYISSGYYILDMFSKHIETHIKSLIPELRWCLDKRFKFEPEPTYYDLRIVGSSLLDKNEILKYSTLGK
;
A
#
# COMPACT_ATOMS: atom_id res chain seq x y z
N MET A 1 -26.94 8.03 -20.55
CA MET A 1 -26.99 9.51 -20.65
C MET A 1 -28.29 9.96 -21.32
N PHE A 2 -28.56 9.53 -22.55
CA PHE A 2 -29.77 9.89 -23.33
C PHE A 2 -30.96 8.92 -23.14
N GLN A 3 -31.22 8.51 -21.90
CA GLN A 3 -32.43 7.74 -21.62
C GLN A 3 -33.64 8.68 -21.62
N ALA A 4 -34.81 8.20 -22.03
CA ALA A 4 -36.03 9.01 -22.18
C ALA A 4 -36.35 9.88 -20.95
N ARG A 5 -36.10 9.35 -19.73
CA ARG A 5 -36.31 10.07 -18.46
C ARG A 5 -35.39 11.27 -18.23
N ASN A 6 -34.28 11.37 -18.95
CA ASN A 6 -33.31 12.47 -18.85
C ASN A 6 -33.52 13.54 -19.94
N HIS A 7 -34.50 13.38 -20.84
CA HIS A 7 -34.70 14.31 -21.96
C HIS A 7 -35.04 15.73 -21.51
N THR A 8 -35.68 15.90 -20.36
CA THR A 8 -36.01 17.22 -19.79
C THR A 8 -34.79 17.99 -19.28
N LEU A 9 -33.65 17.30 -19.10
CA LEU A 9 -32.38 17.88 -18.67
C LEU A 9 -31.45 18.20 -19.85
N LEU A 10 -31.87 17.84 -21.08
CA LEU A 10 -31.12 18.12 -22.30
C LEU A 10 -31.58 19.47 -22.84
N HIS A 11 -30.70 20.47 -22.75
CA HIS A 11 -30.93 21.79 -23.35
C HIS A 11 -29.96 21.96 -24.54
N PRO A 12 -30.34 21.54 -25.75
CA PRO A 12 -29.50 21.71 -26.92
C PRO A 12 -29.42 23.19 -27.29
N THR A 13 -28.22 23.75 -27.39
CA THR A 13 -28.01 25.14 -27.86
C THR A 13 -27.83 25.25 -29.37
N ASN A 14 -27.43 24.17 -30.05
CA ASN A 14 -27.16 24.11 -31.50
C ASN A 14 -27.34 22.69 -32.08
N ASP A 15 -28.42 21.99 -31.72
CA ASP A 15 -28.78 20.62 -32.12
C ASP A 15 -27.78 19.47 -31.78
N ASN A 16 -26.55 19.76 -31.36
CA ASN A 16 -25.55 18.76 -30.97
C ASN A 16 -24.69 19.15 -29.75
N GLU A 17 -24.91 20.34 -29.18
CA GLU A 17 -24.21 20.80 -27.98
C GLU A 17 -25.14 20.71 -26.78
N TYR A 18 -24.70 19.97 -25.76
CA TYR A 18 -25.44 19.78 -24.52
C TYR A 18 -24.67 20.41 -23.36
N PHE A 19 -25.34 21.28 -22.61
CA PHE A 19 -24.82 21.79 -21.36
C PHE A 19 -25.30 20.91 -20.19
N ILE A 20 -24.36 20.51 -19.33
CA ILE A 20 -24.63 19.67 -18.16
C ILE A 20 -24.03 20.38 -16.93
N ASP A 21 -24.90 20.88 -16.05
CA ASP A 21 -24.50 21.59 -14.82
C ASP A 21 -24.10 20.62 -13.71
N ARG A 22 -22.98 19.91 -13.90
CA ARG A 22 -22.46 18.87 -12.98
C ARG A 22 -20.94 18.98 -12.80
N ASN A 23 -20.38 18.16 -11.91
CA ASN A 23 -18.94 18.12 -11.67
C ASN A 23 -18.19 17.55 -12.89
N GLY A 24 -17.65 18.43 -13.73
CA GLY A 24 -16.93 18.05 -14.95
C GLY A 24 -15.69 17.17 -14.72
N ARG A 25 -15.08 17.21 -13.53
CA ARG A 25 -13.94 16.34 -13.19
C ARG A 25 -14.39 14.90 -12.93
N ALA A 26 -15.46 14.74 -12.14
CA ALA A 26 -16.05 13.43 -11.88
C ALA A 26 -16.69 12.85 -13.15
N PHE A 27 -17.17 13.70 -14.05
CA PHE A 27 -17.76 13.33 -15.32
C PHE A 27 -16.81 12.56 -16.25
N HIS A 28 -15.49 12.72 -16.09
CA HIS A 28 -14.50 11.90 -16.81
C HIS A 28 -14.76 10.39 -16.63
N TYR A 29 -14.95 9.93 -15.39
CA TYR A 29 -15.21 8.54 -15.06
C TYR A 29 -16.57 8.04 -15.59
N ILE A 30 -17.56 8.93 -15.66
CA ILE A 30 -18.88 8.67 -16.22
C ILE A 30 -18.76 8.40 -17.74
N LEU A 31 -17.96 9.21 -18.44
CA LEU A 31 -17.70 9.01 -19.86
C LEU A 31 -16.92 7.73 -20.12
N GLU A 32 -15.89 7.44 -19.33
CA GLU A 32 -15.13 6.19 -19.47
C GLU A 32 -16.03 4.97 -19.31
N PHE A 33 -16.96 4.95 -18.35
CA PHE A 33 -17.95 3.88 -18.26
C PHE A 33 -18.76 3.70 -19.54
N TYR A 34 -19.21 4.79 -20.18
CA TYR A 34 -19.94 4.68 -21.45
C TYR A 34 -19.07 4.18 -22.60
N ARG A 35 -17.74 4.36 -22.54
CA ARG A 35 -16.79 3.87 -23.55
C ARG A 35 -16.44 2.39 -23.34
N THR A 36 -16.19 1.99 -22.10
CA THR A 36 -15.59 0.68 -21.77
C THR A 36 -16.55 -0.29 -21.10
N GLY A 37 -17.65 0.19 -20.54
CA GLY A 37 -18.57 -0.57 -19.69
C GLY A 37 -18.13 -0.70 -18.23
N GLU A 38 -16.99 -0.12 -17.83
CA GLU A 38 -16.44 -0.24 -16.49
C GLU A 38 -15.98 1.11 -15.91
N ILE A 39 -16.16 1.31 -14.60
CA ILE A 39 -15.62 2.48 -13.89
C ILE A 39 -14.22 2.14 -13.40
N ILE A 40 -13.20 2.63 -14.11
CA ILE A 40 -11.80 2.48 -13.72
C ILE A 40 -11.46 3.61 -12.75
N TRP A 41 -11.40 3.30 -11.47
CA TRP A 41 -10.91 4.21 -10.43
C TRP A 41 -9.42 3.96 -10.20
N PRO A 42 -8.56 5.00 -10.16
CA PRO A 42 -7.16 4.82 -9.84
C PRO A 42 -7.04 4.25 -8.42
N ASN A 43 -6.55 3.01 -8.32
CA ASN A 43 -6.10 2.46 -7.05
C ASN A 43 -4.74 3.07 -6.69
N ASP A 44 -4.39 3.02 -5.39
CA ASP A 44 -3.16 3.58 -4.83
C ASP A 44 -1.85 3.09 -5.51
N ASP A 45 -1.91 2.00 -6.29
CA ASP A 45 -0.77 1.41 -7.01
C ASP A 45 -0.32 2.21 -8.26
N THR A 46 -1.15 3.10 -8.80
CA THR A 46 -0.74 4.02 -9.88
C THR A 46 -0.62 5.44 -9.35
N MET A 47 0.35 5.68 -8.47
CA MET A 47 0.80 7.02 -8.09
C MET A 47 1.53 7.71 -9.27
N GLN A 48 0.78 8.04 -10.32
CA GLN A 48 1.13 9.16 -11.20
C GLN A 48 0.30 10.36 -10.75
N THR A 49 0.75 10.98 -9.66
CA THR A 49 0.17 12.21 -9.13
C THR A 49 0.36 13.33 -10.15
N CYS A 50 -0.68 13.62 -10.93
CA CYS A 50 -0.86 14.95 -11.48
C CYS A 50 -1.91 15.65 -10.60
N CYS A 51 -1.53 16.77 -10.00
CA CYS A 51 -2.25 17.50 -8.96
C CYS A 51 -3.59 18.14 -9.43
N CYS A 52 -4.09 17.77 -10.61
CA CYS A 52 -5.20 18.41 -11.30
C CYS A 52 -6.53 17.62 -11.28
N THR A 53 -6.58 16.40 -10.75
CA THR A 53 -7.80 15.55 -10.81
C THR A 53 -8.16 14.85 -9.50
N GLN A 54 -8.08 15.55 -8.37
CA GLN A 54 -8.65 15.03 -7.11
C GLN A 54 -10.18 15.12 -7.14
N VAL A 55 -10.82 14.04 -7.59
CA VAL A 55 -12.24 13.76 -7.35
C VAL A 55 -12.28 12.79 -6.18
N SER A 56 -13.07 13.07 -5.15
CA SER A 56 -13.28 12.14 -4.05
C SER A 56 -14.21 11.00 -4.47
N ARG A 57 -14.08 9.84 -3.80
CA ARG A 57 -14.99 8.71 -4.05
C ARG A 57 -16.46 9.09 -3.83
N GLN A 58 -16.72 9.97 -2.87
CA GLN A 58 -18.06 10.47 -2.57
C GLN A 58 -18.61 11.35 -3.71
N GLU A 59 -17.80 12.24 -4.29
CA GLU A 59 -18.21 13.04 -5.44
C GLU A 59 -18.51 12.17 -6.65
N LEU A 60 -17.66 11.18 -6.94
CA LEU A 60 -17.93 10.25 -8.03
C LEU A 60 -19.22 9.46 -7.80
N ASN A 61 -19.46 8.97 -6.57
CA ASN A 61 -20.69 8.24 -6.27
C ASN A 61 -21.96 9.08 -6.48
N LYS A 62 -21.91 10.39 -6.18
CA LYS A 62 -23.02 11.31 -6.46
C LYS A 62 -23.28 11.45 -7.96
N GLU A 63 -22.24 11.50 -8.79
CA GLU A 63 -22.41 11.54 -10.25
C GLU A 63 -22.92 10.20 -10.80
N ILE A 64 -22.38 9.07 -10.33
CA ILE A 64 -22.86 7.73 -10.70
C ILE A 64 -24.36 7.59 -10.47
N ASP A 65 -24.83 8.05 -9.30
CA ASP A 65 -26.25 8.04 -8.92
C ASP A 65 -27.07 8.98 -9.81
N TYR A 66 -26.60 10.21 -10.02
CA TYR A 66 -27.24 11.19 -10.89
C TYR A 66 -27.42 10.69 -12.34
N PHE A 67 -26.36 10.13 -12.93
CA PHE A 67 -26.39 9.56 -14.28
C PHE A 67 -27.02 8.16 -14.32
N GLN A 68 -27.40 7.62 -13.17
CA GLN A 68 -28.04 6.32 -12.98
C GLN A 68 -27.29 5.21 -13.70
N ILE A 69 -25.96 5.25 -13.58
CA ILE A 69 -25.12 4.21 -14.13
C ILE A 69 -25.49 2.91 -13.40
N PRO A 70 -25.83 1.83 -14.13
CA PRO A 70 -26.12 0.52 -13.55
C PRO A 70 -24.81 -0.17 -13.15
N VAL A 71 -23.97 0.51 -12.37
CA VAL A 71 -22.96 -0.18 -11.60
C VAL A 71 -23.72 -0.98 -10.59
N SER A 72 -23.60 -2.31 -10.69
CA SER A 72 -23.98 -3.20 -9.60
C SER A 72 -23.44 -2.57 -8.31
N LYS A 73 -24.32 -2.28 -7.34
CA LYS A 73 -23.97 -1.79 -5.99
C LYS A 73 -22.96 -2.69 -5.27
N ASP A 74 -22.56 -3.79 -5.90
CA ASP A 74 -21.43 -4.67 -5.60
C ASP A 74 -20.03 -4.05 -5.73
N ILE A 75 -19.87 -2.77 -6.07
CA ILE A 75 -18.57 -2.13 -5.89
C ILE A 75 -18.34 -1.86 -4.41
N GLY A 76 -17.81 -2.86 -3.71
CA GLY A 76 -17.19 -2.65 -2.41
C GLY A 76 -16.82 -3.91 -1.64
N LEU A 77 -17.53 -5.03 -1.81
CA LEU A 77 -17.32 -6.22 -0.95
C LEU A 77 -16.87 -7.50 -1.68
N LYS A 78 -17.09 -7.64 -2.99
CA LYS A 78 -16.78 -8.91 -3.68
C LYS A 78 -15.28 -9.24 -3.78
N ASN A 79 -14.41 -8.26 -3.55
CA ASN A 79 -12.96 -8.43 -3.59
C ASN A 79 -12.28 -8.35 -2.20
N VAL A 80 -13.04 -8.14 -1.13
CA VAL A 80 -12.47 -8.01 0.24
C VAL A 80 -11.72 -9.27 0.65
N ASP A 81 -12.20 -10.44 0.20
CA ASP A 81 -11.62 -11.74 0.47
C ASP A 81 -11.07 -12.43 -0.79
N ASN A 82 -10.74 -11.69 -1.87
CA ASN A 82 -10.15 -12.32 -3.06
C ASN A 82 -8.76 -12.86 -2.70
N PRO A 83 -8.54 -14.19 -2.61
CA PRO A 83 -7.27 -14.74 -2.16
C PRO A 83 -6.13 -14.37 -3.09
N LYS A 84 -6.42 -14.12 -4.38
CA LYS A 84 -5.44 -13.67 -5.36
C LYS A 84 -4.91 -12.27 -5.05
N SER A 85 -5.78 -11.35 -4.60
CA SER A 85 -5.37 -10.00 -4.21
C SER A 85 -4.54 -10.02 -2.94
N LEU A 86 -4.95 -10.82 -1.95
CA LEU A 86 -4.20 -11.01 -0.71
C LEU A 86 -2.83 -11.67 -0.97
N ALA A 87 -2.75 -12.61 -1.90
CA ALA A 87 -1.50 -13.22 -2.33
C ALA A 87 -0.55 -12.19 -2.96
N ILE A 88 -1.04 -11.35 -3.88
CA ILE A 88 -0.24 -10.26 -4.46
C ILE A 88 0.32 -9.34 -3.37
N LYS A 89 -0.50 -9.01 -2.36
CA LYS A 89 -0.06 -8.18 -1.24
C LYS A 89 0.98 -8.87 -0.36
N LEU A 90 0.84 -10.17 -0.11
CA LEU A 90 1.82 -11.00 0.60
C LEU A 90 3.14 -11.05 -0.17
N ASP A 91 3.10 -11.35 -1.47
CA ASP A 91 4.28 -11.45 -2.33
C ASP A 91 5.02 -10.11 -2.38
N GLY A 92 4.28 -9.00 -2.51
CA GLY A 92 4.84 -7.65 -2.44
C GLY A 92 5.52 -7.35 -1.09
N PHE A 93 4.91 -7.79 0.02
CA PHE A 93 5.52 -7.65 1.35
C PHE A 93 6.83 -8.43 1.47
N VAL A 94 6.84 -9.68 0.99
CA VAL A 94 8.03 -10.54 1.03
C VAL A 94 9.15 -9.96 0.17
N ALA A 95 8.83 -9.47 -1.02
CA ALA A 95 9.79 -8.80 -1.90
C ALA A 95 10.38 -7.53 -1.25
N ALA A 96 9.53 -6.66 -0.71
CA ALA A 96 9.96 -5.44 -0.03
C ALA A 96 10.83 -5.74 1.21
N LEU A 97 10.48 -6.78 1.96
CA LEU A 97 11.27 -7.23 3.10
C LEU A 97 12.64 -7.77 2.66
N GLY A 98 12.68 -8.58 1.60
CA GLY A 98 13.93 -9.07 1.01
C GLY A 98 14.86 -7.94 0.56
N GLU A 99 14.32 -6.95 -0.15
CA GLU A 99 15.08 -5.78 -0.60
C GLU A 99 15.56 -4.93 0.59
N ALA A 100 14.73 -4.72 1.61
CA ALA A 100 15.14 -4.03 2.83
C ALA A 100 16.31 -4.71 3.55
N ILE A 101 16.32 -6.05 3.61
CA ILE A 101 17.44 -6.83 4.14
C ILE A 101 18.70 -6.62 3.30
N CYS A 102 18.58 -6.65 1.97
CA CYS A 102 19.70 -6.41 1.06
C CYS A 102 20.30 -5.01 1.26
N ILE A 103 19.47 -3.97 1.35
CA ILE A 103 19.91 -2.59 1.60
C ILE A 103 20.65 -2.51 2.94
N ALA A 104 20.06 -3.05 4.01
CA ALA A 104 20.70 -3.04 5.34
C ALA A 104 22.09 -3.72 5.30
N ARG A 105 22.24 -4.82 4.55
CA ARG A 105 23.52 -5.52 4.37
C ARG A 105 24.52 -4.73 3.53
N GLN A 106 24.07 -4.05 2.48
CA GLN A 106 24.92 -3.17 1.66
C GLN A 106 25.46 -1.99 2.49
N ASP A 107 24.69 -1.55 3.49
CA ASP A 107 25.11 -0.58 4.50
C ASP A 107 25.93 -1.20 5.65
N PHE A 108 26.41 -2.43 5.49
CA PHE A 108 27.19 -3.20 6.47
C PHE A 108 26.48 -3.43 7.81
N GLN A 109 25.15 -3.32 7.87
CA GLN A 109 24.40 -3.64 9.08
C GLN A 109 24.36 -5.15 9.28
N THR A 110 24.69 -5.57 10.50
CA THR A 110 24.59 -6.97 10.93
C THR A 110 23.21 -7.33 11.45
N ILE A 111 22.40 -6.32 11.79
CA ILE A 111 21.06 -6.49 12.34
C ILE A 111 20.12 -5.58 11.56
N PHE A 112 19.15 -6.17 10.87
CA PHE A 112 17.99 -5.48 10.34
C PHE A 112 16.86 -5.58 11.36
N HIS A 113 16.23 -4.44 11.70
CA HIS A 113 15.24 -4.36 12.76
C HIS A 113 14.05 -3.50 12.35
N VAL A 114 12.84 -4.05 12.44
CA VAL A 114 11.59 -3.35 12.11
C VAL A 114 10.44 -3.80 13.01
N LYS A 115 9.50 -2.89 13.28
CA LYS A 115 8.31 -3.16 14.09
C LYS A 115 7.04 -2.98 13.27
N PHE A 116 6.13 -3.94 13.38
CA PHE A 116 4.81 -3.89 12.76
C PHE A 116 3.72 -3.95 13.81
N TYR A 117 2.88 -2.92 13.89
CA TYR A 117 1.88 -2.73 14.92
C TYR A 117 0.48 -3.20 14.45
N ASP A 118 -0.34 -3.73 15.37
CA ASP A 118 -1.73 -4.10 15.10
C ASP A 118 -2.63 -2.88 14.83
N ARG A 119 -2.32 -1.77 15.49
CA ARG A 119 -2.85 -0.41 15.31
C ARG A 119 -1.73 0.59 15.46
N LEU A 120 -1.82 1.73 14.79
CA LEU A 120 -0.79 2.77 14.87
C LEU A 120 -0.65 3.29 16.32
N PRO A 121 0.58 3.44 16.84
CA PRO A 121 0.79 4.01 18.16
C PRO A 121 0.30 5.47 18.19
N ILE A 122 -0.54 5.79 19.16
CA ILE A 122 -1.06 7.15 19.34
C ILE A 122 0.06 7.98 19.97
N HIS A 123 0.57 8.98 19.25
CA HIS A 123 1.54 9.94 19.77
C HIS A 123 0.82 11.26 20.03
N ASN A 124 0.38 11.44 21.28
CA ASN A 124 -0.36 12.59 21.82
C ASN A 124 -1.83 12.71 21.37
N MET A 125 -2.75 12.50 22.31
CA MET A 125 -4.21 12.71 22.13
C MET A 125 -4.60 14.15 21.73
N LYS A 126 -3.68 15.13 21.78
CA LYS A 126 -3.97 16.53 21.49
C LYS A 126 -3.89 16.90 20.00
N ASP A 127 -3.36 16.04 19.13
CA ASP A 127 -3.18 16.32 17.70
C ASP A 127 -3.50 15.07 16.85
N VAL A 128 -4.79 14.82 16.60
CA VAL A 128 -5.29 13.62 15.89
C VAL A 128 -4.71 13.49 14.48
N SER A 129 -4.32 14.61 13.85
CA SER A 129 -3.77 14.68 12.50
C SER A 129 -2.30 14.24 12.37
N LYS A 130 -1.58 14.00 13.49
CA LYS A 130 -0.15 13.58 13.50
C LYS A 130 0.07 12.11 13.91
N ASN A 131 -0.98 11.31 14.04
CA ASN A 131 -0.94 9.94 14.58
C ASN A 131 -0.40 8.86 13.62
N ILE A 132 0.12 9.22 12.46
CA ILE A 132 0.83 8.27 11.58
C ILE A 132 2.32 8.35 11.96
N PRO A 133 2.98 7.23 12.33
CA PRO A 133 4.42 7.21 12.51
C PRO A 133 5.08 7.85 11.28
N ILE A 134 5.87 8.91 11.51
CA ILE A 134 6.48 9.69 10.43
C ILE A 134 7.33 8.78 9.54
N GLN A 135 7.96 7.76 10.13
CA GLN A 135 8.77 6.71 9.49
C GLN A 135 8.66 5.41 10.32
N ILE A 136 8.73 4.24 9.68
CA ILE A 136 8.86 2.90 10.31
C ILE A 136 10.33 2.56 10.57
N HIS A 137 11.22 3.10 9.74
CA HIS A 137 12.64 2.79 9.79
C HIS A 137 13.46 4.08 9.67
N SER A 138 14.59 4.15 10.36
CA SER A 138 15.46 5.33 10.36
C SER A 138 16.11 5.60 9.01
N GLN A 139 16.25 4.57 8.17
CA GLN A 139 16.78 4.69 6.81
C GLN A 139 15.66 4.99 5.79
N PRO A 140 15.76 6.10 5.03
CA PRO A 140 14.69 6.52 4.11
C PRO A 140 14.35 5.51 3.00
N GLN A 141 15.35 4.77 2.50
CA GLN A 141 15.14 3.78 1.43
C GLN A 141 14.33 2.58 1.92
N ILE A 142 14.71 2.05 3.10
CA ILE A 142 13.98 0.95 3.76
C ILE A 142 12.58 1.41 4.17
N ASP A 143 12.45 2.62 4.71
CA ASP A 143 11.16 3.19 5.07
C ASP A 143 10.22 3.21 3.85
N ARG A 144 10.69 3.72 2.71
CA ARG A 144 9.92 3.78 1.46
C ARG A 144 9.41 2.40 1.02
N LEU A 145 10.22 1.35 1.16
CA LEU A 145 9.86 -0.02 0.78
C LEU A 145 8.79 -0.61 1.69
N LEU A 146 8.89 -0.37 3.00
CA LEU A 146 8.02 -1.01 3.99
C LEU A 146 6.77 -0.18 4.32
N ARG A 147 6.76 1.12 3.96
CA ARG A 147 5.65 2.06 4.18
C ARG A 147 4.28 1.57 3.70
N PRO A 148 4.14 0.95 2.51
CA PRO A 148 2.85 0.41 2.05
C PRO A 148 2.28 -0.68 2.98
N TYR A 149 3.13 -1.30 3.80
CA TYR A 149 2.78 -2.44 4.63
C TYR A 149 2.62 -2.10 6.12
N ILE A 150 2.73 -0.83 6.55
CA ILE A 150 2.61 -0.45 7.98
C ILE A 150 1.37 -1.05 8.64
N SER A 151 0.22 -0.88 8.00
CA SER A 151 -1.07 -1.26 8.55
C SER A 151 -1.39 -2.75 8.39
N SER A 152 -0.64 -3.47 7.55
CA SER A 152 -0.93 -4.87 7.21
C SER A 152 0.17 -5.86 7.60
N GLY A 153 1.39 -5.39 7.81
CA GLY A 153 2.56 -6.21 8.12
C GLY A 153 2.38 -7.01 9.42
N TYR A 154 1.68 -6.45 10.41
CA TYR A 154 1.34 -7.19 11.64
C TYR A 154 0.53 -8.45 11.31
N TYR A 155 -0.56 -8.30 10.54
CA TYR A 155 -1.45 -9.41 10.18
C TYR A 155 -0.79 -10.40 9.23
N ILE A 156 0.02 -9.90 8.28
CA ILE A 156 0.82 -10.75 7.38
C ILE A 156 1.78 -11.63 8.19
N LEU A 157 2.49 -11.06 9.16
CA LEU A 157 3.39 -11.83 10.03
C LEU A 157 2.63 -12.80 10.94
N ASP A 158 1.47 -12.39 11.48
CA ASP A 158 0.62 -13.25 12.32
C ASP A 158 0.17 -14.50 11.56
N MET A 159 -0.18 -14.37 10.28
CA MET A 159 -0.68 -15.47 9.45
C MET A 159 0.43 -16.29 8.77
N PHE A 160 1.47 -15.64 8.26
CA PHE A 160 2.42 -16.25 7.30
C PHE A 160 3.87 -16.28 7.75
N SER A 161 4.20 -15.87 8.98
CA SER A 161 5.59 -15.77 9.49
C SER A 161 6.48 -16.98 9.16
N LYS A 162 6.00 -18.22 9.37
CA LYS A 162 6.78 -19.44 9.10
C LYS A 162 7.11 -19.63 7.62
N HIS A 163 6.16 -19.31 6.74
CA HIS A 163 6.35 -19.42 5.29
C HIS A 163 7.34 -18.35 4.81
N ILE A 164 7.19 -17.12 5.31
CA ILE A 164 8.10 -16.01 5.00
C ILE A 164 9.51 -16.32 5.49
N GLU A 165 9.66 -16.80 6.73
CA GLU A 165 10.96 -17.19 7.30
C GLU A 165 11.65 -18.27 6.43
N THR A 166 10.90 -19.31 6.04
CA THR A 166 11.44 -20.40 5.21
C THR A 166 11.90 -19.88 3.85
N HIS A 167 11.10 -19.02 3.22
CA HIS A 167 11.44 -18.42 1.94
C HIS A 167 12.68 -17.53 2.04
N ILE A 168 12.75 -16.62 3.01
CA ILE A 168 13.90 -15.73 3.21
C ILE A 168 15.18 -16.54 3.52
N LYS A 169 15.09 -17.60 4.35
CA LYS A 169 16.23 -18.50 4.62
C LYS A 169 16.65 -19.30 3.39
N SER A 170 15.73 -19.62 2.48
CA SER A 170 16.10 -20.29 1.22
C SER A 170 16.94 -19.38 0.32
N LEU A 171 16.71 -18.07 0.38
CA LEU A 171 17.46 -17.07 -0.37
C LEU A 171 18.79 -16.71 0.31
N ILE A 172 18.79 -16.64 1.65
CA ILE A 172 19.95 -16.21 2.45
C ILE A 172 20.07 -17.14 3.67
N PRO A 173 20.68 -18.33 3.51
CA PRO A 173 20.69 -19.39 4.54
C PRO A 173 21.38 -19.00 5.84
N GLU A 174 22.31 -18.05 5.80
CA GLU A 174 23.07 -17.61 6.96
C GLU A 174 22.33 -16.61 7.86
N LEU A 175 21.10 -16.22 7.50
CA LEU A 175 20.29 -15.32 8.32
C LEU A 175 19.62 -16.04 9.48
N ARG A 176 19.73 -15.43 10.66
CA ARG A 176 18.91 -15.79 11.81
C ARG A 176 17.67 -14.90 11.86
N TRP A 177 16.51 -15.54 11.71
CA TRP A 177 15.20 -14.92 11.86
C TRP A 177 14.76 -14.94 13.33
N CYS A 178 14.42 -13.78 13.87
CA CYS A 178 13.87 -13.62 15.22
C CYS A 178 12.59 -12.78 15.12
N LEU A 179 11.45 -13.36 15.49
CA LEU A 179 10.16 -12.68 15.47
C LEU A 179 9.51 -12.81 16.84
N ASP A 180 9.41 -11.70 17.56
CA ASP A 180 8.82 -11.66 18.90
C ASP A 180 7.49 -10.91 18.86
N LYS A 181 6.40 -11.56 19.30
CA LYS A 181 5.12 -10.88 19.53
C LYS A 181 5.18 -10.17 20.88
N ARG A 182 5.05 -8.84 20.87
CA ARG A 182 5.14 -8.00 22.07
C ARG A 182 3.77 -7.43 22.40
N PHE A 183 3.30 -7.78 23.60
CA PHE A 183 2.09 -7.22 24.19
C PHE A 183 2.47 -6.01 25.04
N LYS A 184 1.74 -4.91 24.87
CA LYS A 184 1.80 -3.77 25.79
C LYS A 184 0.42 -3.53 26.39
N PHE A 185 0.38 -2.93 27.56
CA PHE A 185 -0.87 -2.49 28.18
C PHE A 185 -1.40 -1.26 27.45
N GLU A 186 -2.72 -1.12 27.37
CA GLU A 186 -3.35 0.08 26.81
C GLU A 186 -2.79 1.34 27.51
N PRO A 187 -2.52 2.43 26.75
CA PRO A 187 -2.94 2.71 25.37
C PRO A 187 -2.00 2.19 24.27
N GLU A 188 -0.93 1.47 24.63
CA GLU A 188 0.08 1.08 23.66
C GLU A 188 -0.38 -0.12 22.79
N PRO A 189 -0.12 -0.11 21.47
CA PRO A 189 -0.48 -1.20 20.57
C PRO A 189 0.36 -2.47 20.76
N THR A 190 -0.21 -3.61 20.36
CA THR A 190 0.53 -4.86 20.21
C THR A 190 1.36 -4.77 18.94
N TYR A 191 2.54 -5.37 18.93
CA TYR A 191 3.37 -5.38 17.73
C TYR A 191 4.19 -6.64 17.59
N TYR A 192 4.58 -6.92 16.35
CA TYR A 192 5.65 -7.83 16.03
C TYR A 192 6.97 -7.07 15.95
N ASP A 193 7.96 -7.61 16.64
CA ASP A 193 9.33 -7.13 16.71
C ASP A 193 10.18 -8.06 15.83
N LEU A 194 10.37 -7.67 14.56
CA LEU A 194 11.11 -8.46 13.58
C LEU A 194 12.57 -8.06 13.58
N ARG A 195 13.44 -9.00 13.94
CA ARG A 195 14.89 -8.86 13.94
C ARG A 195 15.49 -9.93 13.04
N ILE A 196 16.21 -9.49 12.02
CA ILE A 196 16.96 -10.37 11.12
C ILE A 196 18.43 -10.12 11.37
N VAL A 197 19.08 -11.12 11.96
CA VAL A 197 20.50 -11.04 12.30
C VAL A 197 21.25 -11.76 11.20
N GLY A 198 22.03 -10.99 10.44
CA GLY A 198 23.01 -11.56 9.54
C GLY A 198 24.04 -12.35 10.32
N SER A 199 24.57 -13.41 9.71
CA SER A 199 25.84 -13.97 10.12
C SER A 199 26.81 -12.83 10.44
N SER A 200 27.39 -12.85 11.64
CA SER A 200 28.44 -11.90 12.06
C SER A 200 29.67 -11.94 11.15
N LEU A 201 29.72 -12.91 10.25
CA LEU A 201 30.67 -13.08 9.17
C LEU A 201 30.10 -12.47 7.87
N LEU A 202 29.77 -11.17 7.87
CA LEU A 202 30.20 -10.39 6.70
C LEU A 202 31.72 -10.56 6.70
N ASP A 203 32.22 -11.59 6.00
CA ASP A 203 33.59 -12.02 6.14
C ASP A 203 34.47 -10.87 5.68
N LYS A 204 35.02 -10.16 6.67
CA LYS A 204 35.85 -8.99 6.45
C LYS A 204 36.99 -9.36 5.51
N ASN A 205 37.50 -10.58 5.60
CA ASN A 205 38.56 -11.06 4.72
C ASN A 205 38.06 -11.24 3.29
N GLU A 206 36.86 -11.79 3.09
CA GLU A 206 36.25 -11.84 1.75
C GLU A 206 36.03 -10.44 1.17
N ILE A 207 35.49 -9.51 1.96
CA ILE A 207 35.27 -8.13 1.52
C ILE A 207 36.61 -7.46 1.19
N LEU A 208 37.64 -7.69 2.01
CA LEU A 208 38.99 -7.16 1.80
C LEU A 208 39.64 -7.72 0.54
N LYS A 209 39.41 -9.00 0.17
CA LYS A 209 39.91 -9.57 -1.10
C LYS A 209 39.47 -8.76 -2.33
N TYR A 210 38.26 -8.19 -2.29
CA TYR A 210 37.72 -7.38 -3.39
C TYR A 210 37.92 -5.87 -3.19
N SER A 211 38.42 -5.44 -2.01
CA SER A 211 38.68 -4.04 -1.70
C SER A 211 40.09 -3.63 -2.12
N THR A 212 40.26 -2.36 -2.49
CA THR A 212 41.59 -1.77 -2.69
C THR A 212 42.42 -1.74 -1.40
N LEU A 213 41.77 -1.90 -0.24
CA LEU A 213 42.43 -1.99 1.08
C LEU A 213 43.08 -3.36 1.36
N GLY A 214 42.70 -4.41 0.63
CA GLY A 214 43.25 -5.76 0.81
C GLY A 214 44.41 -6.08 -0.13
N LYS A 215 44.93 -5.09 -0.87
CA LYS A 215 46.12 -5.20 -1.72
C LYS A 215 47.38 -4.77 -0.98
#